data_AF-A0AAU2B6K2-F1
#
_entry.id   AF-A0AAU2B6K2-F1
#
_cell.length_a   1.000
_cell.length_b   1.000
_cell.length_c   1.000
_cell.angle_alpha   90.00
_cell.angle_beta   90.00
_cell.angle_gamma   90.00
#
_symmetry.space_group_name_H-M   'P 1'
#
loop_
_entity.id
_entity.type
_entity.pdbx_description
1 polymer ?
#
loop_
_entity_poly.entity_id
_entity_poly.type
_entity_poly.pdbx_seq_one_letter_code
_entity_poly.pdbx_strand_id
1 'polypeptide(L)'
;MLAAKGIDPDRPLPDTDQPSTALELADRRIPPRYRHAEADHPEVTTWVQQVTLACRPGPGGTPGIAQGPSLLIAGPTGSGKTHQAYGAIRSLLKAGVRLRWTKLTATELYASQRPRQGADLEREMRDLMTCSLLVLDDLGAAKASEWTEELTLRLVDHRYEHLLPTIFTTNLAPGDIKNALGDRTASRLAEMCERAILTGTDRRRRTAA
;
A
#
# COMPACT_ATOMS: atom_id res chain seq x y z
N MET A 1 -43.78 -11.99 31.26
CA MET A 1 -44.23 -12.58 29.99
C MET A 1 -43.16 -12.31 28.94
N LEU A 2 -42.20 -13.23 28.79
CA LEU A 2 -41.14 -13.14 27.79
C LEU A 2 -41.59 -13.95 26.56
N ALA A 3 -41.81 -13.26 25.44
CA ALA A 3 -42.14 -13.86 24.16
C ALA A 3 -40.94 -14.69 23.66
N ALA A 4 -41.21 -15.98 23.42
CA ALA A 4 -40.27 -16.95 22.90
C ALA A 4 -39.82 -16.53 21.49
N LYS A 5 -38.55 -16.16 21.35
CA LYS A 5 -37.88 -16.14 20.04
C LYS A 5 -37.65 -17.59 19.65
N GLY A 6 -38.29 -18.02 18.57
CA GLY A 6 -38.11 -19.35 17.98
C GLY A 6 -36.67 -19.53 17.49
N ILE A 7 -35.81 -19.99 18.39
CA ILE A 7 -34.47 -20.48 18.08
C ILE A 7 -34.62 -21.99 17.99
N ASP A 8 -34.55 -22.50 16.77
CA ASP A 8 -34.49 -23.93 16.48
C ASP A 8 -33.12 -24.47 16.93
N PRO A 9 -33.05 -25.34 17.95
CA PRO A 9 -31.80 -25.85 18.49
C PRO A 9 -31.12 -26.86 17.55
N ASP A 10 -31.83 -27.38 16.53
CA ASP A 10 -31.32 -28.34 15.56
C ASP A 10 -30.90 -27.68 14.24
N ARG A 11 -31.01 -26.35 14.13
CA ARG A 11 -30.49 -25.61 12.97
C ARG A 11 -28.96 -25.71 13.00
N PRO A 12 -28.32 -26.35 11.99
CA PRO A 12 -26.87 -26.34 11.92
C PRO A 12 -26.41 -24.88 11.87
N LEU A 13 -25.49 -24.53 12.78
CA LEU A 13 -24.76 -23.28 12.70
C LEU A 13 -24.19 -23.17 11.28
N PRO A 14 -24.29 -22.01 10.59
CA PRO A 14 -23.62 -21.87 9.32
C PRO A 14 -22.14 -22.19 9.52
N ASP A 15 -21.59 -23.07 8.68
CA ASP A 15 -20.18 -23.45 8.68
C ASP A 15 -19.30 -22.19 8.60
N THR A 16 -18.91 -21.66 9.76
CA THR A 16 -17.87 -20.64 9.89
C THR A 16 -16.57 -21.34 10.21
N ASP A 17 -15.99 -22.06 9.24
CA ASP A 17 -14.55 -22.30 9.18
C ASP A 17 -14.11 -23.03 7.90
N GLN A 18 -14.32 -22.39 6.74
CA GLN A 18 -13.37 -22.64 5.65
C GLN A 18 -12.17 -21.72 5.86
N PRO A 19 -10.93 -22.25 5.90
CA PRO A 19 -9.74 -21.42 5.99
C PRO A 19 -9.64 -20.59 4.71
N SER A 20 -10.12 -19.35 4.76
CA SER A 20 -10.04 -18.44 3.62
C SER A 20 -8.58 -18.18 3.29
N THR A 21 -8.21 -18.30 2.02
CA THR A 21 -6.83 -18.07 1.58
C THR A 21 -6.38 -16.64 1.92
N ALA A 22 -5.08 -16.40 2.07
CA ALA A 22 -4.56 -15.05 2.34
C ALA A 22 -4.98 -14.02 1.26
N LEU A 23 -5.14 -14.49 0.01
CA LEU A 23 -5.65 -13.70 -1.10
C LEU A 23 -7.13 -13.34 -0.94
N GLU A 24 -7.99 -14.27 -0.50
CA GLU A 24 -9.41 -13.98 -0.25
C GLU A 24 -9.60 -12.96 0.87
N LEU A 25 -8.83 -13.07 1.95
CA LEU A 25 -8.84 -12.07 3.03
C LEU A 25 -8.36 -10.70 2.53
N ALA A 26 -7.38 -10.68 1.63
CA ALA A 26 -6.93 -9.48 0.98
C ALA A 26 -8.01 -8.84 0.12
N ASP A 27 -8.68 -9.61 -0.72
CA ASP A 27 -9.72 -9.13 -1.64
C ASP A 27 -10.91 -8.52 -0.90
N ARG A 28 -11.17 -8.93 0.35
CA ARG A 28 -12.14 -8.26 1.25
C ARG A 28 -11.71 -6.85 1.68
N ARG A 29 -10.40 -6.62 1.86
CA ARG A 29 -9.82 -5.31 2.24
C ARG A 29 -9.50 -4.43 1.02
N ILE A 30 -9.32 -5.02 -0.16
CA ILE A 30 -9.08 -4.31 -1.41
C ILE A 30 -10.41 -3.70 -1.93
N PRO A 31 -10.43 -2.41 -2.32
CA PRO A 31 -11.62 -1.80 -2.90
C PRO A 31 -12.15 -2.60 -4.10
N PRO A 32 -13.49 -2.72 -4.29
CA PRO A 32 -14.08 -3.59 -5.31
C PRO A 32 -13.46 -3.42 -6.71
N ARG A 33 -13.16 -2.18 -7.11
CA ARG A 33 -12.56 -1.84 -8.41
C ARG A 33 -11.16 -2.42 -8.65
N TYR A 34 -10.49 -2.93 -7.61
CA TYR A 34 -9.11 -3.43 -7.66
C TYR A 34 -8.96 -4.89 -7.23
N ARG A 35 -10.05 -5.59 -6.91
CA ARG A 35 -9.99 -7.01 -6.49
C ARG A 35 -9.44 -7.94 -7.57
N HIS A 36 -9.47 -7.51 -8.81
CA HIS A 36 -8.90 -8.24 -9.95
C HIS A 36 -7.67 -7.55 -10.53
N ALA A 37 -7.03 -6.64 -9.78
CA ALA A 37 -5.87 -5.90 -10.28
C ALA A 37 -4.67 -6.81 -10.52
N GLU A 38 -3.99 -6.63 -11.65
CA GLU A 38 -2.82 -7.41 -12.02
C GLU A 38 -1.64 -6.47 -12.25
N ALA A 39 -0.47 -6.89 -11.77
CA ALA A 39 0.77 -6.19 -12.05
C ALA A 39 1.32 -6.72 -13.38
N ASP A 40 1.17 -5.92 -14.43
CA ASP A 40 1.65 -6.24 -15.79
C ASP A 40 2.82 -5.34 -16.23
N HIS A 41 3.18 -4.34 -15.43
CA HIS A 41 4.32 -3.47 -15.72
C HIS A 41 5.63 -4.17 -15.36
N PRO A 42 6.64 -4.23 -16.25
CA PRO A 42 7.87 -5.00 -16.05
C PRO A 42 8.57 -4.69 -14.71
N GLU A 43 8.77 -3.42 -14.41
CA GLU A 43 9.44 -2.94 -13.20
C GLU A 43 8.66 -3.27 -11.92
N VAL A 44 7.32 -3.30 -12.00
CA VAL A 44 6.47 -3.74 -10.88
C VAL A 44 6.61 -5.25 -10.68
N THR A 45 6.64 -6.04 -11.77
CA THR A 45 6.84 -7.49 -11.68
C THR A 45 8.24 -7.85 -11.18
N THR A 46 9.28 -7.14 -11.61
CA THR A 46 10.65 -7.28 -11.11
C THR A 46 10.72 -6.96 -9.62
N TRP A 47 10.09 -5.87 -9.19
CA TRP A 47 10.03 -5.53 -7.77
C TRP A 47 9.34 -6.63 -6.95
N VAL A 48 8.22 -7.18 -7.43
CA VAL A 48 7.53 -8.32 -6.77
C VAL A 48 8.47 -9.51 -6.61
N GLN A 49 9.25 -9.84 -7.66
CA GLN A 49 10.23 -10.94 -7.62
C GLN A 49 11.33 -10.67 -6.59
N GLN A 50 11.93 -9.47 -6.61
CA GLN A 50 12.96 -9.08 -5.64
C GLN A 50 12.46 -9.19 -4.19
N VAL A 51 11.27 -8.66 -3.90
CA VAL A 51 10.67 -8.73 -2.57
C VAL A 51 10.37 -10.17 -2.17
N THR A 52 9.88 -10.99 -3.09
CA THR A 52 9.62 -12.42 -2.84
C THR A 52 10.91 -13.17 -2.49
N LEU A 53 12.00 -12.90 -3.21
CA LEU A 53 13.32 -13.50 -2.95
C LEU A 53 13.93 -13.02 -1.63
N ALA A 54 13.65 -11.79 -1.21
CA ALA A 54 14.12 -11.22 0.05
C ALA A 54 13.28 -11.64 1.28
N CYS A 55 12.18 -12.38 1.08
CA CYS A 55 11.33 -12.84 2.17
C CYS A 55 12.09 -13.75 3.14
N ARG A 56 11.73 -13.66 4.42
CA ARG A 56 12.32 -14.49 5.48
C ARG A 56 11.29 -15.51 5.99
N PRO A 57 11.73 -16.70 6.44
CA PRO A 57 10.83 -17.67 7.07
C PRO A 57 10.12 -17.06 8.28
N GLY A 58 8.79 -17.09 8.27
CA GLY A 58 7.94 -16.71 9.39
C GLY A 58 7.49 -17.92 10.22
N PRO A 59 6.53 -17.72 11.15
CA PRO A 59 5.93 -18.81 11.90
C PRO A 59 5.35 -19.90 10.98
N GLY A 60 5.68 -21.17 11.24
CA GLY A 60 5.28 -22.30 10.40
C GLY A 60 5.99 -22.39 9.05
N GLY A 61 7.12 -21.68 8.87
CA GLY A 61 7.93 -21.74 7.65
C GLY A 61 7.40 -20.92 6.47
N THR A 62 6.22 -20.30 6.62
CA THR A 62 5.63 -19.45 5.57
C THR A 62 6.51 -18.20 5.36
N PRO A 63 6.97 -17.90 4.14
CA PRO A 63 7.79 -16.72 3.89
C PRO A 63 6.98 -15.45 4.15
N GLY A 64 7.58 -14.49 4.85
CA GLY A 64 7.00 -13.19 5.13
C GLY A 64 7.89 -12.06 4.65
N ILE A 65 7.26 -10.94 4.29
CA ILE A 65 7.99 -9.72 3.95
C ILE A 65 8.76 -9.22 5.18
N ALA A 66 10.02 -8.89 4.99
CA ALA A 66 10.90 -8.34 6.02
C ALA A 66 11.50 -7.02 5.52
N GLN A 67 12.73 -7.06 5.01
CA GLN A 67 13.40 -5.93 4.38
C GLN A 67 13.43 -6.10 2.87
N GLY A 68 13.50 -5.01 2.12
CA GLY A 68 13.58 -5.06 0.67
C GLY A 68 13.47 -3.68 0.02
N PRO A 69 13.61 -3.63 -1.32
CA PRO A 69 13.47 -2.38 -2.05
C PRO A 69 12.04 -1.84 -1.93
N SER A 70 11.91 -0.53 -2.09
CA SER A 70 10.62 0.14 -2.30
C SER A 70 10.32 0.27 -3.78
N LEU A 71 9.11 0.69 -4.11
CA LEU A 71 8.62 0.86 -5.48
C LEU A 71 8.00 2.24 -5.61
N LEU A 72 8.46 3.02 -6.58
CA LEU A 72 7.85 4.29 -6.97
C LEU A 72 7.16 4.12 -8.32
N ILE A 73 5.83 4.24 -8.30
CA ILE A 73 4.99 4.15 -9.49
C ILE A 73 4.58 5.57 -9.91
N ALA A 74 5.18 6.09 -10.97
CA ALA A 74 4.92 7.45 -11.46
C ALA A 74 4.19 7.42 -12.81
N GLY A 75 3.45 8.49 -13.13
CA GLY A 75 2.78 8.64 -14.42
C GLY A 75 1.52 9.49 -14.32
N PRO A 76 0.89 9.87 -15.44
CA PRO A 76 -0.24 10.79 -15.45
C PRO A 76 -1.49 10.23 -14.77
N THR A 77 -2.43 11.11 -14.45
CA THR A 77 -3.74 10.70 -13.90
C THR A 77 -4.42 9.69 -14.82
N GLY A 78 -4.93 8.61 -14.23
CA GLY A 78 -5.62 7.56 -14.98
C GLY A 78 -4.72 6.52 -15.66
N SER A 79 -3.39 6.62 -15.53
CA SER A 79 -2.46 5.65 -16.15
C SER A 79 -2.49 4.24 -15.54
N GLY A 80 -3.09 4.08 -14.35
CA GLY A 80 -3.23 2.77 -13.68
C GLY A 80 -2.30 2.56 -12.47
N LYS A 81 -1.65 3.59 -11.93
CA LYS A 81 -0.70 3.46 -10.80
C LYS A 81 -1.25 2.67 -9.60
N THR A 82 -2.42 3.06 -9.10
CA THR A 82 -3.06 2.34 -7.98
C THR A 82 -3.46 0.91 -8.37
N HIS A 83 -3.77 0.65 -9.65
CA HIS A 83 -4.03 -0.71 -10.13
C HIS A 83 -2.76 -1.56 -10.04
N GLN A 84 -1.61 -1.04 -10.48
CA GLN A 84 -0.31 -1.71 -10.33
C GLN A 84 0.03 -1.95 -8.85
N ALA A 85 -0.20 -0.98 -7.97
CA ALA A 85 0.06 -1.14 -6.54
C ALA A 85 -0.73 -2.30 -5.91
N TYR A 86 -2.04 -2.38 -6.20
CA TYR A 86 -2.85 -3.53 -5.75
C TYR A 86 -2.46 -4.83 -6.47
N GLY A 87 -2.11 -4.76 -7.75
CA GLY A 87 -1.59 -5.90 -8.51
C GLY A 87 -0.32 -6.48 -7.90
N ALA A 88 0.59 -5.64 -7.42
CA ALA A 88 1.81 -6.05 -6.73
C ALA A 88 1.50 -6.76 -5.41
N ILE A 89 0.60 -6.20 -4.59
CA ILE A 89 0.12 -6.85 -3.35
C ILE A 89 -0.48 -8.23 -3.65
N ARG A 90 -1.37 -8.31 -4.64
CA ARG A 90 -2.00 -9.59 -5.03
C ARG A 90 -0.98 -10.58 -5.55
N SER A 91 0.03 -10.12 -6.29
CA SER A 91 1.09 -10.99 -6.83
C SER A 91 1.96 -11.57 -5.72
N LEU A 92 2.32 -10.79 -4.70
CA LEU A 92 3.02 -11.28 -3.52
C LEU A 92 2.20 -12.34 -2.77
N LEU A 93 0.89 -12.10 -2.57
CA LEU A 93 0.01 -13.07 -1.92
C LEU A 93 -0.14 -14.36 -2.73
N LYS A 94 -0.27 -14.27 -4.06
CA LYS A 94 -0.30 -15.42 -4.97
C LYS A 94 1.00 -16.22 -4.95
N ALA A 95 2.14 -15.56 -4.71
CA ALA A 95 3.44 -16.20 -4.51
C ALA A 95 3.60 -16.86 -3.12
N GLY A 96 2.55 -16.86 -2.28
CA GLY A 96 2.58 -17.46 -0.95
C GLY A 96 3.23 -16.59 0.12
N VAL A 97 3.53 -15.32 -0.18
CA VAL A 97 4.12 -14.40 0.78
C VAL A 97 3.06 -13.95 1.78
N ARG A 98 3.32 -14.21 3.07
CA ARG A 98 2.52 -13.65 4.16
C ARG A 98 2.88 -12.16 4.32
N LEU A 99 1.91 -11.28 4.06
CA LEU A 99 2.12 -9.84 4.19
C LEU A 99 0.96 -9.16 4.90
N ARG A 100 1.29 -8.20 5.77
CA ARG A 100 0.34 -7.22 6.32
C ARG A 100 0.64 -5.89 5.66
N TRP A 101 -0.37 -5.29 5.05
CA TRP A 101 -0.23 -3.99 4.40
C TRP A 101 -1.20 -2.95 4.97
N THR A 102 -0.75 -1.71 4.90
CA THR A 102 -1.54 -0.51 5.15
C THR A 102 -1.50 0.35 3.90
N LYS A 103 -2.66 0.88 3.49
CA LYS A 103 -2.78 1.81 2.37
C LYS A 103 -3.41 3.10 2.85
N LEU A 104 -2.82 4.22 2.46
CA LEU A 104 -3.40 5.55 2.60
C LEU A 104 -2.86 6.47 1.49
N THR A 105 -3.58 7.55 1.21
CA THR A 105 -3.10 8.64 0.36
C THR A 105 -2.22 9.59 1.17
N ALA A 106 -1.36 10.37 0.52
CA ALA A 106 -0.63 11.45 1.19
C ALA A 106 -1.58 12.44 1.90
N THR A 107 -2.72 12.75 1.28
CA THR A 107 -3.76 13.59 1.91
C THR A 107 -4.36 12.96 3.17
N GLU A 108 -4.62 11.65 3.17
CA GLU A 108 -5.09 10.91 4.35
C GLU A 108 -4.04 10.89 5.47
N LEU A 109 -2.76 10.72 5.13
CA LEU A 109 -1.65 10.84 6.08
C LEU A 109 -1.66 12.22 6.76
N TYR A 110 -1.71 13.29 5.97
CA TYR A 110 -1.74 14.63 6.53
C TYR A 110 -3.01 14.86 7.37
N ALA A 111 -4.16 14.42 6.91
CA ALA A 111 -5.41 14.56 7.67
C ALA A 111 -5.35 13.81 9.02
N SER A 112 -4.77 12.61 9.05
CA SER A 112 -4.69 11.80 10.28
C SER A 112 -3.76 12.40 11.33
N GLN A 113 -2.74 13.15 10.90
CA GLN A 113 -1.74 13.79 11.77
C GLN A 113 -2.16 15.17 12.29
N ARG A 114 -3.40 15.61 12.02
CA ARG A 114 -3.93 16.84 12.61
C ARG A 114 -4.34 16.61 14.07
N PRO A 115 -4.05 17.55 14.99
CA PRO A 115 -4.49 17.47 16.38
C PRO A 115 -5.99 17.23 16.51
N ARG A 116 -6.36 16.19 17.25
CA ARG A 116 -7.75 15.83 17.52
C ARG A 116 -7.86 15.14 18.88
N GLN A 117 -8.93 15.39 19.62
CA GLN A 117 -9.10 14.85 20.96
C GLN A 117 -9.06 13.31 20.97
N GLY A 118 -8.35 12.76 21.95
CA GLY A 118 -8.26 11.31 22.16
C GLY A 118 -7.41 10.55 21.13
N ALA A 119 -6.74 11.23 20.20
CA ALA A 119 -5.84 10.57 19.25
C ALA A 119 -4.40 10.50 19.76
N ASP A 120 -3.79 9.34 19.59
CA ASP A 120 -2.35 9.13 19.76
C ASP A 120 -1.68 9.20 18.38
N LEU A 121 -1.42 10.44 17.93
CA LEU A 121 -0.85 10.72 16.61
C LEU A 121 0.52 10.05 16.42
N GLU A 122 1.29 9.98 17.51
CA GLU A 122 2.62 9.36 17.54
C GLU A 122 2.53 7.84 17.36
N ARG A 123 1.55 7.18 17.99
CA ARG A 123 1.28 5.76 17.76
C ARG A 123 0.78 5.52 16.33
N GLU A 124 -0.12 6.36 15.83
CA GLU A 124 -0.61 6.25 14.45
C GLU A 124 0.54 6.40 13.43
N MET A 125 1.44 7.36 13.63
CA MET A 125 2.64 7.53 12.81
C MET A 125 3.59 6.33 12.94
N ARG A 126 3.84 5.83 14.16
CA ARG A 126 4.66 4.61 14.38
C ARG A 126 4.09 3.39 13.68
N ASP A 127 2.77 3.21 13.68
CA ASP A 127 2.11 2.10 13.00
C ASP A 127 2.39 2.16 11.47
N LEU A 128 2.39 3.36 10.87
CA LEU A 128 2.76 3.55 9.46
C LEU A 128 4.26 3.35 9.20
N MET A 129 5.11 3.83 10.09
CA MET A 129 6.56 3.68 10.02
C MET A 129 7.00 2.23 10.07
N THR A 130 6.35 1.40 10.89
CA THR A 130 6.80 0.03 11.20
C THR A 130 6.01 -1.08 10.50
N CYS A 131 4.91 -0.74 9.81
CA CYS A 131 4.14 -1.77 9.09
C CYS A 131 4.97 -2.46 8.00
N SER A 132 4.69 -3.75 7.79
CA SER A 132 5.48 -4.64 6.93
C SER A 132 5.48 -4.22 5.45
N LEU A 133 4.35 -3.71 4.96
CA LEU A 133 4.25 -3.08 3.64
C LEU A 133 3.36 -1.84 3.73
N LEU A 134 3.89 -0.69 3.33
CA LEU A 134 3.10 0.54 3.24
C LEU A 134 2.80 0.86 1.77
N VAL A 135 1.57 1.26 1.46
CA VAL A 135 1.21 1.91 0.20
C VAL A 135 0.84 3.35 0.48
N LEU A 136 1.69 4.27 0.02
CA LEU A 136 1.46 5.71 0.09
C LEU A 136 1.08 6.23 -1.30
N ASP A 137 -0.23 6.40 -1.49
CA ASP A 137 -0.84 6.74 -2.78
C ASP A 137 -0.89 8.27 -2.98
N ASP A 138 -0.80 8.73 -4.22
CA ASP A 138 -0.90 10.14 -4.62
C ASP A 138 0.09 11.07 -3.87
N LEU A 139 1.35 10.63 -3.74
CA LEU A 139 2.43 11.45 -3.20
C LEU A 139 2.65 12.69 -4.07
N GLY A 140 2.69 13.87 -3.45
CA GLY A 140 2.79 15.15 -4.14
C GLY A 140 1.46 15.72 -4.67
N ALA A 141 0.31 15.09 -4.37
CA ALA A 141 -0.99 15.63 -4.77
C ALA A 141 -1.50 16.76 -3.85
N ALA A 142 -1.06 16.80 -2.59
CA ALA A 142 -1.42 17.88 -1.67
C ALA A 142 -0.50 19.09 -1.86
N LYS A 143 -0.98 20.27 -1.47
CA LYS A 143 -0.17 21.49 -1.47
C LYS A 143 1.01 21.33 -0.50
N ALA A 144 2.23 21.52 -1.01
CA ALA A 144 3.43 21.51 -0.20
C ALA A 144 3.40 22.64 0.84
N SER A 145 3.72 22.27 2.07
CA SER A 145 4.00 23.13 3.21
C SER A 145 5.11 22.51 4.04
N GLU A 146 5.84 23.31 4.81
CA GLU A 146 6.91 22.83 5.70
C GLU A 146 6.45 21.65 6.57
N TRP A 147 5.23 21.73 7.11
CA TRP A 147 4.66 20.66 7.92
C TRP A 147 4.38 19.36 7.13
N THR A 148 3.84 19.45 5.91
CA THR A 148 3.63 18.24 5.08
C THR A 148 4.94 17.63 4.59
N GLU A 149 5.93 18.46 4.30
CA GLU A 149 7.28 18.01 3.92
C GLU A 149 7.97 17.31 5.09
N GLU A 150 7.90 17.88 6.29
CA GLU A 150 8.45 17.29 7.51
C GLU A 150 7.80 15.94 7.83
N LEU A 151 6.46 15.86 7.78
CA LEU A 151 5.75 14.60 8.00
C LEU A 151 6.13 13.52 6.99
N THR A 152 6.22 13.89 5.71
CA THR A 152 6.60 12.98 4.64
C THR A 152 8.04 12.51 4.83
N LEU A 153 8.95 13.44 5.08
CA LEU A 153 10.35 13.15 5.32
C LEU A 153 10.50 12.22 6.52
N ARG A 154 9.85 12.51 7.65
CA ARG A 154 9.90 11.70 8.86
C ARG A 154 9.47 10.25 8.60
N LEU A 155 8.37 10.05 7.86
CA LEU A 155 7.88 8.72 7.49
C LEU A 155 8.84 8.00 6.52
N VAL A 156 9.28 8.69 5.46
CA VAL A 156 10.16 8.12 4.43
C VAL A 156 11.52 7.76 5.00
N ASP A 157 12.12 8.63 5.83
CA ASP A 157 13.46 8.45 6.39
C ASP A 157 13.50 7.24 7.33
N HIS A 158 12.51 7.08 8.23
CA HIS A 158 12.43 5.89 9.07
C HIS A 158 12.35 4.60 8.24
N ARG A 159 11.49 4.58 7.22
CA ARG A 159 11.30 3.39 6.38
C ARG A 159 12.51 3.12 5.49
N TYR A 160 13.18 4.16 5.03
CA TYR A 160 14.45 4.09 4.32
C TYR A 160 15.54 3.45 5.20
N GLU A 161 15.76 3.97 6.41
CA GLU A 161 16.80 3.50 7.34
C GLU A 161 16.62 2.04 7.76
N HIS A 162 15.37 1.59 7.85
CA HIS A 162 15.03 0.23 8.28
C HIS A 162 14.79 -0.74 7.11
N LEU A 163 14.99 -0.27 5.86
CA LEU A 163 14.77 -1.03 4.62
C LEU A 163 13.35 -1.62 4.53
N LEU A 164 12.35 -0.87 4.99
CA LEU A 164 10.95 -1.32 5.03
C LEU A 164 10.26 -1.06 3.69
N PRO A 165 9.84 -2.11 2.96
CA PRO A 165 9.27 -1.96 1.63
C PRO A 165 8.06 -1.03 1.60
N THR A 166 8.06 -0.09 0.65
CA THR A 166 6.99 0.90 0.49
C THR A 166 6.64 1.05 -0.98
N ILE A 167 5.36 1.03 -1.31
CA ILE A 167 4.87 1.37 -2.65
C ILE A 167 4.38 2.80 -2.62
N PHE A 168 5.08 3.69 -3.32
CA PHE A 168 4.68 5.06 -3.54
C PHE A 168 4.00 5.17 -4.90
N THR A 169 2.93 5.97 -4.99
CA THR A 169 2.42 6.41 -6.29
C THR A 169 2.48 7.92 -6.41
N THR A 170 2.74 8.44 -7.61
CA THR A 170 2.77 9.89 -7.83
C THR A 170 2.32 10.27 -9.24
N ASN A 171 1.66 11.42 -9.36
CA ASN A 171 1.37 12.06 -10.65
C ASN A 171 2.49 13.01 -11.10
N LEU A 172 3.49 13.25 -10.26
CA LEU A 172 4.61 14.12 -10.56
C LEU A 172 5.51 13.49 -11.63
N ALA A 173 6.03 14.32 -12.52
CA ALA A 173 7.14 13.91 -13.36
C ALA A 173 8.39 13.70 -12.48
N PRO A 174 9.33 12.81 -12.85
CA PRO A 174 10.54 12.57 -12.06
C PRO A 174 11.33 13.85 -11.72
N GLY A 175 11.34 14.84 -12.60
CA GLY A 175 12.00 16.13 -12.37
C GLY A 175 11.33 17.02 -11.32
N ASP A 176 10.03 16.80 -11.04
CA ASP A 176 9.25 17.65 -10.14
C ASP A 176 9.23 17.11 -8.69
N ILE A 177 9.64 15.86 -8.48
CA ILE A 177 9.64 15.21 -7.16
C ILE A 177 10.44 16.02 -6.14
N LYS A 178 11.63 16.48 -6.53
CA LYS A 178 12.50 17.30 -5.67
C LYS A 178 11.84 18.62 -5.26
N ASN A 179 11.16 19.28 -6.19
CA ASN A 179 10.50 20.55 -5.91
C ASN A 179 9.25 20.38 -5.04
N ALA A 180 8.55 19.24 -5.17
CA ALA A 180 7.31 19.01 -4.45
C ALA A 180 7.48 18.38 -3.06
N LEU A 181 8.55 17.61 -2.83
CA LEU A 181 8.77 16.83 -1.60
C LEU A 181 10.04 17.24 -0.83
N GLY A 182 10.81 18.17 -1.38
CA GLY A 182 12.12 18.55 -0.86
C GLY A 182 13.25 17.60 -1.29
N ASP A 183 14.47 18.13 -1.25
CA ASP A 183 15.68 17.45 -1.73
C ASP A 183 15.98 16.15 -0.97
N ARG A 184 15.82 16.16 0.36
CA ARG A 184 16.09 14.99 1.20
C ARG A 184 15.15 13.83 0.88
N THR A 185 13.84 14.09 0.83
CA THR A 185 12.83 13.07 0.49
C THR A 185 13.08 12.52 -0.91
N ALA A 186 13.33 13.40 -1.89
CA ALA A 186 13.62 12.98 -3.25
C ALA A 186 14.89 12.12 -3.34
N SER A 187 15.94 12.46 -2.60
CA SER A 187 17.16 11.66 -2.53
C SER A 187 16.89 10.26 -1.95
N ARG A 188 16.15 10.15 -0.84
CA ARG A 188 15.80 8.84 -0.26
C ARG A 188 14.97 8.00 -1.23
N LEU A 189 13.95 8.59 -1.85
CA LEU A 189 13.11 7.92 -2.84
C LEU A 189 13.93 7.44 -4.05
N ALA A 190 14.87 8.25 -4.52
CA ALA A 190 15.71 7.92 -5.67
C ALA A 190 16.61 6.70 -5.45
N GLU A 191 17.03 6.48 -4.20
CA GLU A 191 17.90 5.36 -3.80
C GLU A 191 17.10 4.12 -3.40
N MET A 192 16.05 4.26 -2.57
CA MET A 192 15.32 3.11 -2.05
C MET A 192 14.32 2.49 -3.02
N CYS A 193 13.94 3.20 -4.09
CA CYS A 193 12.85 2.77 -4.97
C CYS A 193 13.34 2.25 -6.32
N GLU A 194 12.85 1.06 -6.68
CA GLU A 194 12.65 0.70 -8.08
C GLU A 194 11.59 1.62 -8.71
N ARG A 195 11.77 2.05 -9.95
CA ARG A 195 10.92 3.07 -10.58
C ARG A 195 10.11 2.48 -11.73
N ALA A 196 8.79 2.48 -11.59
CA ALA A 196 7.87 2.11 -12.66
C ALA A 196 7.22 3.38 -13.25
N ILE A 197 7.60 3.75 -14.47
CA ILE A 197 7.06 4.93 -15.16
C ILE A 197 5.94 4.50 -16.11
N LEU A 198 4.70 4.68 -15.67
CA LEU A 198 3.53 4.34 -16.46
C LEU A 198 3.30 5.41 -17.51
N THR A 199 3.31 4.99 -18.77
CA THR A 199 2.92 5.80 -19.92
C THR A 199 1.51 5.42 -20.38
N GLY A 200 0.80 6.36 -21.00
CA GLY A 200 -0.50 6.09 -21.63
C GLY A 200 -1.64 7.01 -21.21
N THR A 201 -2.72 6.96 -22.01
CA THR A 201 -3.96 7.71 -21.78
C THR A 201 -4.77 7.12 -20.62
N ASP A 202 -5.65 7.93 -20.04
CA ASP A 202 -6.50 7.54 -18.91
C ASP A 202 -7.27 6.25 -19.22
N ARG A 203 -6.85 5.13 -18.60
CA ARG A 203 -7.48 3.81 -18.79
C ARG A 203 -8.94 3.82 -18.34
N ARG A 204 -9.36 4.78 -17.49
CA ARG A 204 -10.76 4.94 -17.06
C ARG A 204 -11.63 5.63 -18.11
N ARG A 205 -11.03 6.35 -19.06
CA ARG A 205 -11.75 7.00 -20.18
C ARG A 205 -11.90 6.10 -21.41
N ARG A 206 -11.16 4.98 -21.48
CA ARG A 206 -11.26 4.01 -22.58
C ARG A 206 -12.50 3.13 -22.53
N THR A 207 -13.19 3.04 -21.38
CA THR A 207 -14.39 2.19 -21.22
C THR A 207 -15.70 2.93 -21.56
N ALA A 208 -15.64 4.14 -22.12
CA ALA A 208 -16.79 4.98 -22.45
C ALA A 208 -17.04 5.13 -23.97
N ALA A 209 -16.69 4.12 -24.76
CA ALA A 209 -16.99 4.04 -26.20
C ALA A 209 -17.62 2.69 -26.54
#